data_AF-A0A9C9X568-F1
#
_entry.id   AF-A0A9C9X568-F1
#
_cell.length_a   1.000
_cell.length_b   1.000
_cell.length_c   1.000
_cell.angle_alpha   90.00
_cell.angle_beta   90.00
_cell.angle_gamma   90.00
#
_symmetry.space_group_name_H-M   'P 1'
#
loop_
_entity.id
_entity.type
_entity.pdbx_description
1 polymer ?
#
loop_
_entity_poly.entity_id
_entity_poly.type
_entity_poly.pdbx_seq_one_letter_code
_entity_poly.pdbx_strand_id
1 'polypeptide(L)'
;VKAARSSGSILKPFLYALAMDDGLILPQTVIRDVPTYFGSYSPTNADQKFSGLVSAREALVRSLNVPAVRLLNAYGLYSFYRFLQDAGVSTLFRPPDDYGLPLILGGAEVNLWDLAQLFRGLGNYGVFSDLQVLERKDLKRKNSYFSSGKSLISPGACYLVLNILRELKRPGAEYYWQQYQNQWQIAWKTGTSYGQRDAWAVGVSPQWTIAVWVGNFDGEPNPEIKGASCAGPLLFDLFNLLPKDAAKSWFAEPSANLSPVKICLETGFRAGADCPHTTVVEAPMGMKPLKQCPYHKSVFVTSDERYQVCSLCWESGHRHKISLLFYPPDVAQYLRERGQVLASIPPHNPACPGLQAGNPMQIVYPGQNARLWIPRDIDGRFQQVTLRVAHRQPASTIFWYIDNRYLGETKENHVKALTIPAGWHTLEVVDRMGNRDRRRFFVALKKRS
;
A
#
# COMPACT_ATOMS: atom_id res chain seq x y z
N VAL A 1 -4.53 -12.97 -29.93
CA VAL A 1 -4.40 -13.29 -28.49
C VAL A 1 -2.95 -13.37 -27.98
N LYS A 2 -1.94 -13.64 -28.83
CA LYS A 2 -0.54 -13.86 -28.40
C LYS A 2 0.36 -12.60 -28.39
N ALA A 3 -0.13 -11.45 -28.85
CA ALA A 3 0.68 -10.24 -28.93
C ALA A 3 1.08 -9.76 -27.52
N ALA A 4 2.37 -9.56 -27.30
CA ALA A 4 2.91 -9.03 -26.06
C ALA A 4 2.75 -7.50 -26.04
N ARG A 5 2.08 -6.99 -25.00
CA ARG A 5 1.68 -5.59 -24.85
C ARG A 5 1.84 -5.17 -23.39
N SER A 6 2.01 -3.88 -23.12
CA SER A 6 2.19 -3.40 -21.74
C SER A 6 0.98 -3.78 -20.90
N SER A 7 1.19 -4.35 -19.72
CA SER A 7 0.12 -4.78 -18.83
C SER A 7 -0.69 -3.62 -18.24
N GLY A 8 -0.14 -2.40 -18.28
CA GLY A 8 -0.65 -1.29 -17.47
C GLY A 8 -0.90 -1.72 -16.02
N SER A 9 -2.00 -1.26 -15.45
CA SER A 9 -2.42 -1.57 -14.07
C SER A 9 -3.17 -2.90 -13.90
N ILE A 10 -3.26 -3.77 -14.92
CA ILE A 10 -4.13 -4.96 -14.88
C ILE A 10 -3.64 -6.01 -13.87
N LEU A 11 -2.35 -5.98 -13.50
CA LEU A 11 -1.73 -6.96 -12.59
C LEU A 11 -1.94 -6.64 -11.09
N LYS A 12 -2.45 -5.45 -10.75
CA LYS A 12 -2.67 -5.03 -9.35
C LYS A 12 -3.49 -6.01 -8.51
N PRO A 13 -4.60 -6.61 -8.99
CA PRO A 13 -5.40 -7.51 -8.16
C PRO A 13 -4.61 -8.68 -7.58
N PHE A 14 -3.68 -9.25 -8.35
CA PHE A 14 -2.86 -10.38 -7.92
C PHE A 14 -1.88 -10.00 -6.81
N LEU A 15 -1.25 -8.84 -6.90
CA LEU A 15 -0.39 -8.33 -5.83
C LEU A 15 -1.19 -8.12 -4.53
N TYR A 16 -2.41 -7.57 -4.64
CA TYR A 16 -3.25 -7.36 -3.47
C TYR A 16 -3.71 -8.69 -2.87
N ALA A 17 -4.05 -9.68 -3.70
CA ALA A 17 -4.43 -11.01 -3.24
C ALA A 17 -3.26 -11.67 -2.50
N LEU A 18 -2.07 -11.70 -3.09
CA LEU A 18 -0.86 -12.25 -2.47
C LEU A 18 -0.47 -11.52 -1.18
N ALA A 19 -0.61 -10.19 -1.13
CA ALA A 19 -0.30 -9.43 0.07
C ALA A 19 -1.32 -9.66 1.20
N MET A 20 -2.59 -9.93 0.87
CA MET A 20 -3.59 -10.39 1.84
C MET A 20 -3.30 -11.81 2.31
N ASP A 21 -2.91 -12.68 1.38
CA ASP A 21 -2.57 -14.08 1.66
C ASP A 21 -1.37 -14.21 2.59
N ASP A 22 -0.36 -13.34 2.42
CA ASP A 22 0.82 -13.29 3.30
C ASP A 22 0.59 -12.49 4.61
N GLY A 23 -0.61 -11.91 4.80
CA GLY A 23 -0.95 -11.15 6.01
C GLY A 23 -0.30 -9.77 6.11
N LEU A 24 0.14 -9.19 4.98
CA LEU A 24 0.71 -7.84 4.95
C LEU A 24 -0.35 -6.75 5.05
N ILE A 25 -1.51 -6.97 4.45
CA ILE A 25 -2.64 -6.05 4.41
C ILE A 25 -3.97 -6.83 4.46
N LEU A 26 -5.03 -6.15 4.87
CA LEU A 26 -6.42 -6.53 4.64
C LEU A 26 -7.11 -5.42 3.85
N PRO A 27 -8.33 -5.64 3.30
CA PRO A 27 -9.05 -4.61 2.54
C PRO A 27 -9.14 -3.25 3.26
N GLN A 28 -9.21 -3.26 4.60
CA GLN A 28 -9.32 -2.07 5.45
C GLN A 28 -7.98 -1.42 5.74
N THR A 29 -6.85 -2.12 5.60
CA THR A 29 -5.53 -1.63 5.98
C THR A 29 -5.18 -0.38 5.18
N VAL A 30 -4.83 0.70 5.88
CA VAL A 30 -4.44 1.96 5.24
C VAL A 30 -3.04 1.87 4.63
N ILE A 31 -2.93 2.29 3.38
CA ILE A 31 -1.71 2.41 2.61
C ILE A 31 -1.47 3.89 2.32
N ARG A 32 -0.20 4.29 2.37
CA ARG A 32 0.22 5.66 2.08
C ARG A 32 0.16 5.95 0.58
N ASP A 33 -0.55 6.99 0.23
CA ASP A 33 -0.59 7.62 -1.09
C ASP A 33 -0.10 9.07 -0.97
N VAL A 34 1.20 9.24 -0.67
CA VAL A 34 1.92 10.53 -0.56
C VAL A 34 3.20 10.48 -1.41
N PRO A 35 3.89 11.61 -1.68
CA PRO A 35 5.15 11.60 -2.42
C PRO A 35 6.18 10.60 -1.86
N THR A 36 6.48 9.57 -2.67
CA THR A 36 7.33 8.36 -2.48
C THR A 36 8.58 8.30 -3.36
N TYR A 37 9.79 8.30 -2.80
CA TYR A 37 11.02 7.93 -3.53
C TYR A 37 11.45 6.49 -3.22
N PHE A 38 11.73 5.72 -4.26
CA PHE A 38 12.27 4.36 -4.22
C PHE A 38 13.65 4.33 -4.91
N GLY A 39 14.66 4.92 -4.27
CA GLY A 39 15.88 5.28 -4.99
C GLY A 39 15.56 6.41 -5.97
N SER A 40 16.02 6.31 -7.22
CA SER A 40 15.73 7.30 -8.26
C SER A 40 14.29 7.24 -8.80
N TYR A 41 13.52 6.19 -8.48
CA TYR A 41 12.16 6.01 -8.97
C TYR A 41 11.13 6.70 -8.06
N SER A 42 10.36 7.64 -8.61
CA SER A 42 9.28 8.34 -7.92
C SER A 42 7.97 8.19 -8.70
N PRO A 43 7.10 7.22 -8.35
CA PRO A 43 5.82 7.04 -9.03
C PRO A 43 4.84 8.17 -8.71
N THR A 44 3.96 8.46 -9.66
CA THR A 44 2.79 9.33 -9.49
C THR A 44 1.52 8.59 -9.88
N ASN A 45 0.38 9.02 -9.34
CA ASN A 45 -0.92 8.54 -9.81
C ASN A 45 -1.24 9.11 -11.18
N ALA A 46 -2.17 8.49 -11.89
CA ALA A 46 -2.55 8.90 -13.25
C ALA A 46 -3.04 10.36 -13.33
N ASP A 47 -3.66 10.86 -12.27
CA ASP A 47 -4.13 12.25 -12.13
C ASP A 47 -3.07 13.20 -11.55
N GLN A 48 -1.84 12.70 -11.33
CA GLN A 48 -0.71 13.40 -10.71
C GLN A 48 -1.00 13.94 -9.30
N LYS A 49 -2.06 13.45 -8.65
CA LYS A 49 -2.43 13.84 -7.27
C LYS A 49 -2.17 12.69 -6.32
N PHE A 50 -2.11 13.02 -5.05
CA PHE A 50 -1.92 12.09 -3.95
C PHE A 50 -3.19 12.13 -3.06
N SER A 51 -3.51 11.02 -2.40
CA SER A 51 -4.73 10.87 -1.60
C SER A 51 -4.46 10.80 -0.09
N GLY A 52 -3.20 10.89 0.36
CA GLY A 52 -2.86 10.82 1.77
C GLY A 52 -2.83 9.38 2.27
N LEU A 53 -3.83 8.98 3.06
CA LEU A 53 -4.03 7.60 3.50
C LEU A 53 -5.31 7.05 2.89
N VAL A 54 -5.20 5.88 2.27
CA VAL A 54 -6.32 5.19 1.61
C VAL A 54 -6.32 3.73 2.03
N SER A 55 -7.49 3.12 2.21
CA SER A 55 -7.56 1.68 2.47
C SER A 55 -7.05 0.89 1.25
N ALA A 56 -6.59 -0.35 1.46
CA ALA A 56 -6.19 -1.23 0.37
C ALA A 56 -7.34 -1.44 -0.63
N ARG A 57 -8.56 -1.59 -0.13
CA ARG A 57 -9.80 -1.63 -0.94
C ARG A 57 -9.91 -0.42 -1.85
N GLU A 58 -9.85 0.78 -1.28
CA GLU A 58 -9.99 2.03 -2.03
C GLU A 58 -8.85 2.22 -3.06
N ALA A 59 -7.62 1.89 -2.66
CA ALA A 59 -6.46 1.97 -3.53
C ALA A 59 -6.57 1.06 -4.76
N LEU A 60 -7.14 -0.14 -4.61
CA LEU A 60 -7.36 -1.06 -5.72
C LEU A 60 -8.55 -0.65 -6.60
N VAL A 61 -9.68 -0.22 -5.99
CA VAL A 61 -10.87 0.27 -6.73
C VAL A 61 -10.50 1.47 -7.60
N ARG A 62 -9.79 2.44 -7.03
CA ARG A 62 -9.29 3.62 -7.78
C ARG A 62 -8.04 3.35 -8.59
N SER A 63 -7.50 2.14 -8.51
CA SER A 63 -6.32 1.70 -9.25
C SER A 63 -5.12 2.65 -9.06
N LEU A 64 -4.90 3.14 -7.84
CA LEU A 64 -3.81 4.08 -7.52
C LEU A 64 -2.44 3.44 -7.75
N ASN A 65 -1.47 4.23 -8.22
CA ASN A 65 -0.15 3.76 -8.59
C ASN A 65 0.78 3.69 -7.39
N VAL A 66 0.81 4.75 -6.59
CA VAL A 66 1.75 4.89 -5.48
C VAL A 66 1.52 3.83 -4.39
N PRO A 67 0.27 3.54 -3.95
CA PRO A 67 0.02 2.42 -3.05
C PRO A 67 0.43 1.06 -3.62
N ALA A 68 0.20 0.81 -4.91
CA ALA A 68 0.55 -0.46 -5.55
C ALA A 68 2.07 -0.65 -5.62
N VAL A 69 2.83 0.40 -5.94
CA VAL A 69 4.30 0.35 -5.93
C VAL A 69 4.85 0.14 -4.52
N ARG A 70 4.30 0.83 -3.52
CA ARG A 70 4.67 0.61 -2.11
C ARG A 70 4.40 -0.83 -1.68
N LEU A 71 3.24 -1.36 -2.06
CA LEU A 71 2.85 -2.71 -1.73
C LEU A 71 3.78 -3.73 -2.38
N LEU A 72 4.15 -3.54 -3.65
CA LEU A 72 5.12 -4.40 -4.34
C LEU A 72 6.48 -4.37 -3.65
N ASN A 73 6.95 -3.17 -3.27
CA ASN A 73 8.21 -3.03 -2.53
C ASN A 73 8.16 -3.69 -1.15
N ALA A 74 6.99 -3.74 -0.49
CA ALA A 74 6.81 -4.39 0.81
C ALA A 74 6.65 -5.92 0.70
N TYR A 75 5.91 -6.39 -0.30
CA TYR A 75 5.68 -7.82 -0.57
C TYR A 75 6.93 -8.50 -1.15
N GLY A 76 7.65 -7.79 -2.03
CA GLY A 76 8.85 -8.29 -2.68
C GLY A 76 8.65 -8.47 -4.18
N LEU A 77 9.51 -7.79 -4.95
CA LEU A 77 9.53 -7.86 -6.41
C LEU A 77 9.74 -9.29 -6.93
N TYR A 78 10.74 -9.99 -6.39
CA TYR A 78 11.08 -11.35 -6.80
C TYR A 78 9.94 -12.34 -6.57
N SER A 79 9.31 -12.29 -5.39
CA SER A 79 8.17 -13.15 -5.06
C SER A 79 7.00 -12.92 -6.00
N PHE A 80 6.67 -11.66 -6.31
CA PHE A 80 5.59 -11.33 -7.23
C PHE A 80 5.91 -11.77 -8.66
N TYR A 81 7.14 -11.54 -9.12
CA TYR A 81 7.60 -12.01 -10.42
C TYR A 81 7.51 -13.54 -10.55
N ARG A 82 7.96 -14.28 -9.53
CA ARG A 82 7.88 -15.75 -9.52
C ARG A 82 6.44 -16.24 -9.56
N PHE A 83 5.55 -15.62 -8.78
CA PHE A 83 4.12 -15.90 -8.88
C PHE A 83 3.60 -15.75 -10.32
N LEU A 84 3.93 -14.65 -11.00
CA LEU A 84 3.46 -14.44 -12.39
C LEU A 84 3.96 -15.55 -13.34
N GLN A 85 5.21 -15.98 -13.20
CA GLN A 85 5.75 -17.10 -13.98
C GLN A 85 5.01 -18.41 -13.66
N ASP A 86 4.83 -18.73 -12.37
CA ASP A 86 4.16 -19.95 -11.94
C ASP A 86 2.69 -20.00 -12.32
N ALA A 87 2.04 -18.83 -12.37
CA ALA A 87 0.67 -18.64 -12.80
C ALA A 87 0.51 -18.59 -14.33
N GLY A 88 1.61 -18.77 -15.10
CA GLY A 88 1.60 -18.99 -16.54
C GLY A 88 1.77 -17.75 -17.41
N VAL A 89 2.28 -16.63 -16.88
CA VAL A 89 2.66 -15.47 -17.70
C VAL A 89 3.91 -15.80 -18.52
N SER A 90 3.72 -16.03 -19.81
CA SER A 90 4.73 -16.50 -20.77
C SER A 90 5.63 -15.39 -21.32
N THR A 91 5.25 -14.13 -21.12
CA THR A 91 5.91 -12.95 -21.70
C THR A 91 6.87 -12.25 -20.75
N LEU A 92 7.21 -12.88 -19.62
CA LEU A 92 8.26 -12.39 -18.71
C LEU A 92 9.62 -12.92 -19.13
N PHE A 93 10.32 -12.19 -20.00
CA PHE A 93 11.60 -12.60 -20.59
C PHE A 93 12.83 -11.93 -19.94
N ARG A 94 12.64 -10.87 -19.16
CA ARG A 94 13.74 -10.17 -18.45
C ARG A 94 13.90 -10.69 -17.02
N PRO A 95 15.10 -10.56 -16.42
CA PRO A 95 15.29 -10.71 -14.98
C PRO A 95 14.38 -9.77 -14.17
N PRO A 96 14.01 -10.12 -12.92
CA PRO A 96 13.15 -9.29 -12.08
C PRO A 96 13.66 -7.86 -11.89
N ASP A 97 14.98 -7.69 -11.71
CA ASP A 97 15.59 -6.38 -11.44
C ASP A 97 15.47 -5.42 -12.63
N ASP A 98 15.46 -5.94 -13.86
CA ASP A 98 15.26 -5.16 -15.10
C ASP A 98 13.82 -4.66 -15.24
N TYR A 99 12.85 -5.39 -14.70
CA TYR A 99 11.46 -4.93 -14.62
C TYR A 99 11.29 -3.89 -13.51
N GLY A 100 11.95 -4.12 -12.37
CA GLY A 100 11.88 -3.27 -11.19
C GLY A 100 10.46 -3.09 -10.64
N LEU A 101 10.28 -2.07 -9.81
CA LEU A 101 8.95 -1.69 -9.32
C LEU A 101 7.95 -1.25 -10.41
N PRO A 102 8.36 -0.71 -11.58
CA PRO A 102 7.44 -0.47 -12.69
C PRO A 102 6.67 -1.71 -13.18
N LEU A 103 7.11 -2.93 -12.85
CA LEU A 103 6.39 -4.18 -13.13
C LEU A 103 4.89 -4.11 -12.81
N ILE A 104 4.52 -3.53 -11.65
CA ILE A 104 3.11 -3.43 -11.22
C ILE A 104 2.30 -2.34 -11.94
N LEU A 105 2.96 -1.46 -12.68
CA LEU A 105 2.34 -0.32 -13.37
C LEU A 105 2.34 -0.44 -14.90
N GLY A 106 2.72 -1.59 -15.45
CA GLY A 106 2.78 -1.80 -16.90
C GLY A 106 4.18 -1.88 -17.48
N GLY A 107 5.21 -1.96 -16.63
CA GLY A 107 6.58 -2.25 -17.07
C GLY A 107 6.75 -3.69 -17.60
N ALA A 108 5.75 -4.55 -17.36
CA ALA A 108 5.69 -5.92 -17.88
C ALA A 108 4.90 -6.00 -19.19
N GLU A 109 5.34 -6.84 -20.10
CA GLU A 109 4.56 -7.29 -21.24
C GLU A 109 3.68 -8.47 -20.84
N VAL A 110 2.42 -8.47 -21.30
CA VAL A 110 1.44 -9.55 -21.16
C VAL A 110 0.70 -9.74 -22.48
N ASN A 111 0.16 -10.93 -22.70
CA ASN A 111 -0.73 -11.22 -23.82
C ASN A 111 -2.16 -11.51 -23.31
N LEU A 112 -3.14 -11.49 -24.22
CA LEU A 112 -4.55 -11.66 -23.85
C LEU A 112 -4.86 -13.08 -23.33
N TRP A 113 -4.13 -14.08 -23.81
CA TRP A 113 -4.28 -15.47 -23.39
C TRP A 113 -3.86 -15.66 -21.92
N ASP A 114 -2.68 -15.16 -21.57
CA ASP A 114 -2.14 -15.22 -20.21
C ASP A 114 -3.00 -14.41 -19.24
N LEU A 115 -3.50 -13.24 -19.64
CA LEU A 115 -4.43 -12.46 -18.81
C LEU A 115 -5.74 -13.19 -18.54
N ALA A 116 -6.33 -13.83 -19.56
CA ALA A 116 -7.54 -14.63 -19.38
C ALA A 116 -7.28 -15.81 -18.43
N GLN A 117 -6.12 -16.47 -18.55
CA GLN A 117 -5.70 -17.55 -17.67
C GLN A 117 -5.56 -17.07 -16.21
N LEU A 118 -4.87 -15.96 -15.99
CA LEU A 118 -4.64 -15.37 -14.67
C LEU A 118 -5.96 -15.03 -13.97
N PHE A 119 -6.86 -14.30 -14.64
CA PHE A 119 -8.14 -13.92 -14.04
C PHE A 119 -9.07 -15.11 -13.83
N ARG A 120 -9.01 -16.13 -14.70
CA ARG A 120 -9.69 -17.40 -14.48
C ARG A 120 -9.17 -18.10 -13.22
N GLY A 121 -7.86 -18.09 -12.99
CA GLY A 121 -7.25 -18.63 -11.77
C GLY A 121 -7.70 -17.88 -10.51
N LEU A 122 -7.80 -16.55 -10.57
CA LEU A 122 -8.37 -15.73 -9.50
C LEU A 122 -9.84 -16.09 -9.22
N GLY A 123 -10.66 -16.22 -10.27
CA GLY A 123 -12.06 -16.66 -10.16
C GLY A 123 -12.23 -18.12 -9.72
N ASN A 124 -11.19 -18.94 -9.89
CA ASN A 124 -11.15 -20.34 -9.45
C ASN A 124 -10.41 -20.49 -8.11
N TYR A 125 -10.59 -19.51 -7.21
CA TYR A 125 -10.06 -19.51 -5.84
C TYR A 125 -8.54 -19.78 -5.76
N GLY A 126 -7.78 -19.22 -6.69
CA GLY A 126 -6.31 -19.26 -6.67
C GLY A 126 -5.70 -20.51 -7.30
N VAL A 127 -6.49 -21.30 -8.02
CA VAL A 127 -6.02 -22.44 -8.80
C VAL A 127 -5.78 -22.03 -10.26
N PHE A 128 -4.51 -21.89 -10.62
CA PHE A 128 -4.04 -21.48 -11.94
C PHE A 128 -3.67 -22.69 -12.79
N SER A 129 -4.14 -22.75 -14.03
CA SER A 129 -3.86 -23.88 -14.93
C SER A 129 -3.96 -23.46 -16.39
N ASP A 130 -3.42 -24.28 -17.30
CA ASP A 130 -3.45 -23.95 -18.71
C ASP A 130 -4.86 -23.82 -19.28
N LEU A 131 -5.03 -22.89 -20.22
CA LEU A 131 -6.25 -22.77 -21.02
C LEU A 131 -6.23 -23.85 -22.10
N GLN A 132 -7.38 -24.46 -22.33
CA GLN A 132 -7.55 -25.49 -23.35
C GLN A 132 -8.57 -25.04 -24.38
N VAL A 133 -8.25 -25.24 -25.65
CA VAL A 133 -9.21 -25.04 -26.75
C VAL A 133 -9.96 -26.36 -26.92
N LEU A 134 -11.25 -26.36 -26.58
CA LEU A 134 -12.10 -27.54 -26.74
C LEU A 134 -12.71 -27.54 -28.14
N GLU A 135 -12.55 -28.64 -28.88
CA GLU A 135 -13.36 -28.87 -30.07
C GLU A 135 -14.75 -29.35 -29.68
N ARG A 136 -15.76 -29.10 -30.52
CA ARG A 136 -17.16 -29.46 -30.25
C ARG A 136 -17.35 -30.96 -29.97
N LYS A 137 -16.49 -31.81 -30.53
CA LYS A 137 -16.47 -33.27 -30.32
C LYS A 137 -15.96 -33.68 -28.92
N ASP A 138 -15.11 -32.87 -28.30
CA ASP A 138 -14.49 -33.14 -27.01
C ASP A 138 -15.37 -32.75 -25.82
N LEU A 139 -16.41 -31.95 -26.04
CA LEU A 139 -17.41 -31.56 -25.02
C LEU A 139 -18.13 -32.77 -24.37
N LYS A 140 -18.11 -33.94 -25.02
CA LYS A 140 -18.69 -35.18 -24.50
C LYS A 140 -17.74 -35.97 -23.60
N ARG A 141 -16.42 -35.74 -23.68
CA ARG A 141 -15.40 -36.34 -22.79
C ARG A 141 -15.17 -35.42 -21.58
N LYS A 142 -16.21 -35.21 -20.78
CA LYS A 142 -16.20 -34.21 -19.68
C LYS A 142 -15.16 -34.44 -18.57
N ASN A 143 -14.56 -35.63 -18.46
CA ASN A 143 -13.77 -36.00 -17.27
C ASN A 143 -12.25 -36.21 -17.50
N SER A 144 -11.74 -36.15 -18.74
CA SER A 144 -10.32 -36.45 -19.01
C SER A 144 -9.41 -35.23 -19.20
N TYR A 145 -9.95 -34.00 -19.12
CA TYR A 145 -9.26 -32.79 -19.56
C TYR A 145 -8.87 -31.81 -18.43
N PHE A 146 -9.12 -32.14 -17.16
CA PHE A 146 -8.71 -31.26 -16.06
C PHE A 146 -7.19 -31.33 -15.88
N SER A 147 -6.48 -30.33 -16.40
CA SER A 147 -5.09 -30.08 -16.05
C SER A 147 -4.99 -29.86 -14.54
N SER A 148 -4.03 -30.52 -13.88
CA SER A 148 -3.75 -30.31 -12.46
C SER A 148 -3.25 -28.87 -12.27
N GLY A 149 -4.15 -27.96 -11.89
CA GLY A 149 -3.79 -26.57 -11.63
C GLY A 149 -2.89 -26.43 -10.41
N LYS A 150 -2.08 -25.37 -10.40
CA LYS A 150 -1.27 -24.97 -9.24
C LYS A 150 -2.11 -24.08 -8.34
N SER A 151 -2.23 -24.42 -7.06
CA SER A 151 -2.77 -23.53 -6.04
C SER A 151 -1.68 -22.55 -5.61
N LEU A 152 -1.84 -21.27 -5.96
CA LEU A 152 -0.82 -20.24 -5.75
C LEU A 152 -1.29 -19.11 -4.83
N ILE A 153 -2.60 -19.00 -4.59
CA ILE A 153 -3.23 -18.02 -3.68
C ILE A 153 -4.32 -18.75 -2.91
N SER A 154 -4.52 -18.45 -1.63
CA SER A 154 -5.63 -19.06 -0.88
C SER A 154 -7.01 -18.60 -1.39
N PRO A 155 -8.04 -19.46 -1.25
CA PRO A 155 -9.42 -19.10 -1.58
C PRO A 155 -9.91 -17.83 -0.88
N GLY A 156 -9.54 -17.64 0.39
CA GLY A 156 -9.94 -16.48 1.19
C GLY A 156 -9.41 -15.17 0.61
N ALA A 157 -8.13 -15.13 0.23
CA ALA A 157 -7.51 -13.95 -0.38
C ALA A 157 -8.12 -13.63 -1.76
N CYS A 158 -8.36 -14.65 -2.59
CA CYS A 158 -9.05 -14.49 -3.88
C CYS A 158 -10.45 -13.90 -3.69
N TYR A 159 -11.24 -14.43 -2.75
CA TYR A 159 -12.59 -13.97 -2.47
C TYR A 159 -12.64 -12.51 -2.04
N LEU A 160 -11.74 -12.09 -1.13
CA LEU A 160 -11.64 -10.70 -0.70
C LEU A 160 -11.31 -9.76 -1.86
N VAL A 161 -10.38 -10.14 -2.74
CA VAL A 161 -10.05 -9.32 -3.92
C VAL A 161 -11.18 -9.29 -4.95
N LEU A 162 -11.84 -10.41 -5.21
CA LEU A 162 -13.02 -10.46 -6.10
C LEU A 162 -14.12 -9.52 -5.60
N ASN A 163 -14.36 -9.46 -4.29
CA ASN A 163 -15.30 -8.53 -3.67
C ASN A 163 -14.88 -7.07 -3.88
N ILE A 164 -13.59 -6.73 -3.75
CA ILE A 164 -13.11 -5.38 -4.05
C ILE A 164 -13.33 -5.04 -5.53
N LEU A 165 -13.03 -5.98 -6.43
CA LEU A 165 -13.17 -5.77 -7.87
C LEU A 165 -14.63 -5.64 -8.34
N ARG A 166 -15.58 -6.17 -7.57
CA ARG A 166 -17.02 -5.99 -7.80
C ARG A 166 -17.45 -4.52 -7.71
N GLU A 167 -16.72 -3.72 -6.92
CA GLU A 167 -17.11 -2.34 -6.58
C GLU A 167 -16.67 -1.32 -7.62
N LEU A 168 -15.84 -1.71 -8.60
CA LEU A 168 -15.48 -0.83 -9.68
C LEU A 168 -16.74 -0.41 -10.46
N LYS A 169 -16.93 0.90 -10.58
CA LYS A 169 -18.09 1.50 -11.25
C LYS A 169 -18.10 1.17 -12.73
N ARG A 170 -19.18 0.51 -13.18
CA ARG A 170 -19.37 0.20 -14.60
C ARG A 170 -19.41 1.50 -15.42
N PRO A 171 -18.75 1.56 -16.58
CA PRO A 171 -18.84 2.71 -17.48
C PRO A 171 -20.30 2.98 -17.87
N GLY A 172 -20.74 4.24 -17.81
CA GLY A 172 -22.11 4.64 -18.16
C GLY A 172 -23.15 4.38 -17.05
N ALA A 173 -22.75 3.81 -15.91
CA ALA A 173 -23.62 3.54 -14.77
C ALA A 173 -23.44 4.56 -13.63
N GLU A 174 -22.74 5.68 -13.86
CA GLU A 174 -22.38 6.67 -12.84
C GLU A 174 -23.61 7.25 -12.12
N TYR A 175 -24.73 7.38 -12.85
CA TYR A 175 -26.00 7.89 -12.33
C TYR A 175 -26.92 6.80 -11.76
N TYR A 176 -26.82 5.55 -12.24
CA TYR A 176 -27.79 4.47 -11.98
C TYR A 176 -27.25 3.34 -11.09
N TRP A 177 -26.15 3.55 -10.36
CA TRP A 177 -25.47 2.49 -9.59
C TRP A 177 -26.39 1.74 -8.60
N GLN A 178 -27.41 2.41 -8.04
CA GLN A 178 -28.39 1.79 -7.14
C GLN A 178 -29.38 0.87 -7.86
N GLN A 179 -29.70 1.15 -9.13
CA GLN A 179 -30.68 0.40 -9.91
C GLN A 179 -30.09 -0.86 -10.56
N TYR A 180 -28.75 -0.95 -10.68
CA TYR A 180 -28.05 -2.10 -11.23
C TYR A 180 -27.72 -3.20 -10.20
N GLN A 181 -28.18 -3.08 -8.94
CA GLN A 181 -28.04 -4.14 -7.93
C GLN A 181 -28.70 -5.47 -8.35
N ASN A 182 -29.70 -5.41 -9.24
CA ASN A 182 -30.37 -6.57 -9.83
C ASN A 182 -29.71 -7.12 -11.11
N GLN A 183 -28.55 -6.59 -11.52
CA GLN A 183 -27.77 -7.15 -12.63
C GLN A 183 -26.66 -8.07 -12.12
N TRP A 184 -26.34 -9.07 -12.93
CA TRP A 184 -25.24 -10.03 -12.77
C TRP A 184 -23.97 -9.38 -12.25
N GLN A 185 -23.46 -9.86 -11.13
CA GLN A 185 -22.27 -9.29 -10.50
C GLN A 185 -21.01 -9.81 -11.21
N ILE A 186 -20.11 -8.88 -11.54
CA ILE A 186 -18.87 -9.16 -12.27
C ILE A 186 -17.74 -8.52 -11.48
N ALA A 187 -16.72 -9.30 -11.12
CA ALA A 187 -15.45 -8.77 -10.65
C ALA A 187 -14.64 -8.36 -11.88
N TRP A 188 -14.20 -7.10 -11.98
CA TRP A 188 -13.48 -6.67 -13.16
C TRP A 188 -12.39 -5.66 -12.84
N LYS A 189 -11.41 -5.57 -13.74
CA LYS A 189 -10.29 -4.64 -13.64
C LYS A 189 -9.93 -4.08 -15.00
N THR A 190 -9.54 -2.81 -15.01
CA THR A 190 -8.96 -2.13 -16.17
C THR A 190 -7.44 -2.05 -16.10
N GLY A 191 -6.79 -1.98 -17.25
CA GLY A 191 -5.39 -1.62 -17.38
C GLY A 191 -5.25 -0.58 -18.48
N THR A 192 -4.49 0.48 -18.23
CA THR A 192 -4.09 1.44 -19.27
C THR A 192 -2.57 1.54 -19.22
N SER A 193 -1.90 1.37 -20.36
CA SER A 193 -0.44 1.49 -20.44
C SER A 193 0.01 2.94 -20.43
N TYR A 194 1.28 3.16 -20.08
CA TYR A 194 1.90 4.48 -20.19
C TYR A 194 1.91 4.93 -21.66
N GLY A 195 1.61 6.21 -21.89
CA GLY A 195 1.46 6.73 -23.26
C GLY A 195 0.19 6.30 -23.99
N GLN A 196 -0.76 5.64 -23.32
CA GLN A 196 -2.09 5.29 -23.87
C GLN A 196 -1.99 4.46 -25.16
N ARG A 197 -1.14 3.43 -25.14
CA ARG A 197 -0.96 2.48 -26.27
C ARG A 197 -1.88 1.27 -26.17
N ASP A 198 -2.19 0.87 -24.94
CA ASP A 198 -2.94 -0.35 -24.62
C ASP A 198 -4.02 -0.05 -23.59
N ALA A 199 -5.24 -0.51 -23.89
CA ALA A 199 -6.38 -0.52 -23.00
C ALA A 199 -6.84 -1.96 -22.79
N TRP A 200 -6.83 -2.40 -21.54
CA TRP A 200 -7.31 -3.70 -21.10
C TRP A 200 -8.56 -3.57 -20.25
N ALA A 201 -9.46 -4.53 -20.40
CA ALA A 201 -10.50 -4.81 -19.43
C ALA A 201 -10.66 -6.33 -19.29
N VAL A 202 -10.55 -6.83 -18.06
CA VAL A 202 -10.77 -8.25 -17.78
C VAL A 202 -11.81 -8.38 -16.69
N GLY A 203 -12.84 -9.19 -16.95
CA GLY A 203 -13.93 -9.46 -16.04
C GLY A 203 -14.07 -10.95 -15.79
N VAL A 204 -14.43 -11.29 -14.56
CA VAL A 204 -14.60 -12.67 -14.11
C VAL A 204 -15.88 -12.80 -13.29
N SER A 205 -16.62 -13.87 -13.58
CA SER A 205 -17.76 -14.38 -12.82
C SER A 205 -17.54 -15.88 -12.56
N PRO A 206 -18.38 -16.53 -11.74
CA PRO A 206 -18.27 -17.97 -11.53
C PRO A 206 -18.45 -18.82 -12.80
N GLN A 207 -19.04 -18.25 -13.86
CA GLN A 207 -19.26 -18.95 -15.13
C GLN A 207 -18.26 -18.57 -16.22
N TRP A 208 -17.86 -17.31 -16.26
CA TRP A 208 -17.19 -16.73 -17.43
C TRP A 208 -16.01 -15.87 -17.03
N THR A 209 -14.93 -15.99 -17.78
CA THR A 209 -13.82 -15.01 -17.78
C THR A 209 -13.74 -14.41 -19.17
N ILE A 210 -13.80 -13.09 -19.27
CA ILE A 210 -13.69 -12.37 -20.53
C ILE A 210 -12.53 -11.38 -20.40
N ALA A 211 -11.62 -11.41 -21.38
CA ALA A 211 -10.53 -10.46 -21.49
C ALA A 211 -10.66 -9.70 -22.81
N VAL A 212 -10.56 -8.37 -22.74
CA VAL A 212 -10.66 -7.45 -23.87
C VAL A 212 -9.39 -6.61 -23.93
N TRP A 213 -8.86 -6.44 -25.14
CA TRP A 213 -7.77 -5.52 -25.45
C TRP A 213 -8.21 -4.58 -26.58
N VAL A 214 -7.86 -3.31 -26.44
CA VAL A 214 -7.99 -2.29 -27.47
C VAL A 214 -6.67 -1.53 -27.56
N GLY A 215 -6.18 -1.34 -28.78
CA GLY A 215 -4.90 -0.69 -29.06
C GLY A 215 -4.63 -0.69 -30.56
N ASN A 216 -3.69 0.13 -31.00
CA ASN A 216 -3.24 0.10 -32.39
C ASN A 216 -2.31 -1.10 -32.61
N PHE A 217 -2.43 -1.78 -33.77
CA PHE A 217 -1.63 -2.97 -34.05
C PHE A 217 -0.14 -2.65 -34.20
N ASP A 218 0.21 -1.48 -34.72
CA ASP A 218 1.57 -0.93 -34.76
C ASP A 218 2.08 -0.45 -33.39
N GLY A 219 1.20 -0.36 -32.39
CA GLY A 219 1.51 0.13 -31.05
C GLY A 219 1.61 1.65 -30.93
N GLU A 220 1.19 2.42 -31.93
CA GLU A 220 1.16 3.89 -31.85
C GLU A 220 0.26 4.38 -30.70
N PRO A 221 0.66 5.46 -30.00
CA PRO A 221 -0.11 5.98 -28.88
C PRO A 221 -1.39 6.66 -29.38
N ASN A 222 -2.49 6.49 -28.66
CA ASN A 222 -3.73 7.21 -28.93
C ASN A 222 -4.34 7.69 -27.60
N PRO A 223 -4.45 9.02 -27.35
CA PRO A 223 -5.01 9.56 -26.11
C PRO A 223 -6.45 9.15 -25.80
N GLU A 224 -7.21 8.69 -26.80
CA GLU A 224 -8.58 8.20 -26.63
C GLU A 224 -8.62 6.75 -26.10
N ILE A 225 -7.52 6.01 -26.23
CA ILE A 225 -7.43 4.60 -25.81
C ILE A 225 -7.19 4.53 -24.29
N LYS A 226 -8.30 4.33 -23.55
CA LYS A 226 -8.27 4.10 -22.10
C LYS A 226 -9.06 2.84 -21.74
N GLY A 227 -8.56 2.07 -20.77
CA GLY A 227 -9.18 0.82 -20.34
C GLY A 227 -10.66 0.97 -19.95
N ALA A 228 -11.00 2.03 -19.22
CA ALA A 228 -12.37 2.26 -18.73
C ALA A 228 -13.36 2.73 -19.80
N SER A 229 -12.93 3.47 -20.82
CA SER A 229 -13.83 4.03 -21.85
C SER A 229 -13.87 3.22 -23.14
N CYS A 230 -12.87 2.38 -23.41
CA CYS A 230 -12.81 1.58 -24.65
C CYS A 230 -13.03 0.09 -24.38
N ALA A 231 -12.14 -0.53 -23.60
CA ALA A 231 -12.20 -1.98 -23.34
C ALA A 231 -13.34 -2.34 -22.37
N GLY A 232 -13.64 -1.47 -21.40
CA GLY A 232 -14.69 -1.65 -20.41
C GLY A 232 -16.09 -1.84 -20.99
N PRO A 233 -16.61 -0.91 -21.83
CA PRO A 233 -17.92 -1.07 -22.45
C PRO A 233 -18.06 -2.39 -23.23
N LEU A 234 -17.07 -2.71 -24.08
CA LEU A 234 -17.06 -3.96 -24.85
C LEU A 234 -17.08 -5.20 -23.94
N LEU A 235 -16.36 -5.18 -22.82
CA LEU A 235 -16.39 -6.25 -21.82
C LEU A 235 -17.82 -6.48 -21.30
N PHE A 236 -18.54 -5.41 -20.93
CA PHE A 236 -19.90 -5.51 -20.41
C PHE A 236 -20.92 -5.91 -21.46
N ASP A 237 -20.78 -5.46 -22.70
CA ASP A 237 -21.62 -5.89 -23.83
C ASP A 237 -21.48 -7.41 -24.04
N LEU A 238 -20.25 -7.93 -24.02
CA LEU A 238 -20.01 -9.38 -24.13
C LEU A 238 -20.63 -10.16 -22.97
N PHE A 239 -20.48 -9.71 -21.73
CA PHE A 239 -21.14 -10.34 -20.58
C PHE A 239 -22.66 -10.32 -20.69
N ASN A 240 -23.24 -9.27 -21.29
CA ASN A 240 -24.68 -9.15 -21.46
C ASN A 240 -25.24 -10.16 -22.48
N LEU A 241 -24.44 -10.54 -23.48
CA LEU A 241 -24.78 -11.51 -24.52
C LEU A 241 -24.65 -12.98 -24.07
N LEU A 242 -23.86 -13.26 -23.02
CA LEU A 242 -23.61 -14.63 -22.58
C LEU A 242 -24.79 -15.23 -21.78
N PRO A 243 -24.97 -16.57 -21.83
CA PRO A 243 -25.92 -17.27 -20.99
C PRO A 243 -25.65 -17.07 -19.51
N LYS A 244 -26.73 -16.97 -18.75
CA LYS A 244 -26.79 -16.49 -17.37
C LYS A 244 -27.47 -17.56 -16.50
N ASP A 245 -26.72 -18.20 -15.59
CA ASP A 245 -27.22 -19.22 -14.63
C ASP A 245 -27.38 -18.65 -13.21
N ALA A 246 -28.63 -18.40 -12.78
CA ALA A 246 -28.90 -17.55 -11.62
C ALA A 246 -28.28 -18.10 -10.32
N ALA A 247 -28.05 -19.41 -10.26
CA ALA A 247 -27.35 -20.08 -9.17
C ALA A 247 -25.86 -19.70 -9.08
N LYS A 248 -25.30 -19.07 -10.12
CA LYS A 248 -23.90 -18.65 -10.26
C LYS A 248 -23.76 -17.13 -10.40
N SER A 249 -24.68 -16.39 -9.80
CA SER A 249 -24.73 -14.93 -9.83
C SER A 249 -23.56 -14.24 -9.12
N TRP A 250 -22.94 -14.91 -8.13
CA TRP A 250 -21.70 -14.48 -7.46
C TRP A 250 -20.89 -15.67 -6.93
N PHE A 251 -19.63 -15.43 -6.58
CA PHE A 251 -18.74 -16.41 -5.96
C PHE A 251 -19.27 -16.81 -4.57
N ALA A 252 -19.28 -18.11 -4.29
CA ALA A 252 -19.59 -18.62 -2.95
C ALA A 252 -18.52 -18.18 -1.95
N GLU A 253 -18.92 -17.80 -0.74
CA GLU A 253 -17.95 -17.44 0.29
C GLU A 253 -17.20 -18.70 0.77
N PRO A 254 -15.85 -18.73 0.73
CA PRO A 254 -15.07 -19.86 1.20
C PRO A 254 -14.86 -19.74 2.72
N SER A 255 -15.93 -19.90 3.50
CA SER A 255 -15.90 -19.68 4.97
C SER A 255 -14.85 -20.53 5.69
N ALA A 256 -14.57 -21.74 5.21
CA ALA A 256 -13.51 -22.61 5.72
C ALA A 256 -12.08 -22.08 5.47
N ASN A 257 -11.92 -21.03 4.65
CA ASN A 257 -10.64 -20.39 4.34
C ASN A 257 -10.58 -18.94 4.82
N LEU A 258 -11.54 -18.53 5.66
CA LEU A 258 -11.59 -17.22 6.28
C LEU A 258 -11.57 -17.37 7.81
N SER A 259 -11.02 -16.37 8.48
CA SER A 259 -11.01 -16.31 9.93
C SER A 259 -11.16 -14.86 10.41
N PRO A 260 -11.87 -14.64 11.53
CA PRO A 260 -12.09 -13.29 12.05
C PRO A 260 -10.82 -12.72 12.66
N VAL A 261 -10.49 -11.47 12.31
CA VAL A 261 -9.37 -10.71 12.87
C VAL A 261 -9.86 -9.38 13.41
N LYS A 262 -9.48 -9.09 14.66
CA LYS A 262 -9.76 -7.80 15.31
C LYS A 262 -8.78 -6.73 14.79
N ILE A 263 -9.31 -5.72 14.11
CA ILE A 263 -8.55 -4.61 13.53
C ILE A 263 -8.94 -3.27 14.18
N CYS A 264 -8.03 -2.30 14.10
CA CYS A 264 -8.30 -0.91 14.41
C CYS A 264 -9.22 -0.31 13.34
N LEU A 265 -10.30 0.34 13.76
CA LEU A 265 -11.32 0.85 12.85
C LEU A 265 -10.77 1.93 11.89
N GLU A 266 -9.89 2.80 12.39
CA GLU A 266 -9.36 3.96 11.66
C GLU A 266 -8.22 3.60 10.70
N THR A 267 -7.47 2.53 10.99
CA THR A 267 -6.23 2.21 10.28
C THR A 267 -6.26 0.87 9.56
N GLY A 268 -7.20 -0.01 9.92
CA GLY A 268 -7.31 -1.36 9.36
C GLY A 268 -6.11 -2.27 9.60
N PHE A 269 -5.20 -1.89 10.51
CA PHE A 269 -4.16 -2.78 11.04
C PHE A 269 -4.73 -3.60 12.19
N ARG A 270 -4.03 -4.66 12.59
CA ARG A 270 -4.43 -5.46 13.77
C ARG A 270 -4.53 -4.55 14.99
N ALA A 271 -5.64 -4.64 15.71
CA ALA A 271 -5.89 -3.78 16.87
C ALA A 271 -4.83 -4.02 17.96
N GLY A 272 -4.27 -2.93 18.48
CA GLY A 272 -3.43 -2.95 19.67
C GLY A 272 -4.20 -2.49 20.91
N ALA A 273 -3.54 -2.53 22.07
CA ALA A 273 -4.10 -2.06 23.34
C ALA A 273 -4.42 -0.55 23.35
N ASP A 274 -3.77 0.21 22.46
CA ASP A 274 -3.97 1.65 22.33
C ASP A 274 -5.05 2.01 21.31
N CYS A 275 -5.66 1.07 20.58
CA CYS A 275 -6.70 1.40 19.60
C CYS A 275 -8.04 1.65 20.31
N PRO A 276 -8.64 2.85 20.22
CA PRO A 276 -9.87 3.18 20.93
C PRO A 276 -11.09 2.48 20.31
N HIS A 277 -11.12 2.40 18.97
CA HIS A 277 -12.18 1.72 18.24
C HIS A 277 -11.63 0.55 17.45
N THR A 278 -12.33 -0.57 17.54
CA THR A 278 -11.94 -1.80 16.88
C THR A 278 -13.15 -2.45 16.23
N THR A 279 -12.92 -3.16 15.15
CA THR A 279 -13.93 -3.99 14.48
C THR A 279 -13.33 -5.35 14.16
N VAL A 280 -14.18 -6.32 13.86
CA VAL A 280 -13.77 -7.66 13.41
C VAL A 280 -14.05 -7.75 11.92
N VAL A 281 -13.08 -8.26 11.18
CA VAL A 281 -13.19 -8.49 9.73
C VAL A 281 -12.71 -9.88 9.38
N GLU A 282 -13.20 -10.42 8.27
CA GLU A 282 -12.69 -11.66 7.71
C GLU A 282 -11.31 -11.47 7.09
N ALA A 283 -10.44 -12.44 7.32
CA ALA A 283 -9.09 -12.49 6.78
C ALA A 283 -8.75 -13.91 6.28
N PRO A 284 -7.83 -14.06 5.30
CA PRO A 284 -7.42 -15.37 4.82
C PRO A 284 -6.90 -16.26 5.97
N MET A 285 -7.43 -17.47 6.05
CA MET A 285 -6.99 -18.44 7.05
C MET A 285 -5.54 -18.87 6.76
N GLY A 286 -4.70 -18.91 7.80
CA GLY A 286 -3.30 -19.33 7.68
C GLY A 286 -2.32 -18.22 7.26
N MET A 287 -2.80 -16.98 7.03
CA MET A 287 -1.91 -15.84 6.79
C MET A 287 -1.02 -15.56 8.01
N LYS A 288 0.13 -14.91 7.79
CA LYS A 288 0.97 -14.43 8.90
C LYS A 288 0.19 -13.41 9.74
N PRO A 289 0.51 -13.26 11.05
CA PRO A 289 -0.15 -12.27 11.88
C PRO A 289 -0.04 -10.87 11.29
N LEU A 290 -1.20 -10.24 11.02
CA LEU A 290 -1.26 -8.87 10.53
C LEU A 290 -0.51 -7.93 11.47
N LYS A 291 0.24 -6.99 10.88
CA LYS A 291 0.99 -5.99 11.63
C LYS A 291 0.06 -5.22 12.58
N GLN A 292 0.49 -5.08 13.84
CA GLN A 292 -0.22 -4.27 14.83
C GLN A 292 -0.25 -2.80 14.40
N CYS A 293 -1.34 -2.11 14.74
CA CYS A 293 -1.52 -0.68 14.44
C CYS A 293 -0.29 0.14 14.84
N PRO A 294 0.44 0.74 13.88
CA PRO A 294 1.63 1.53 14.18
C PRO A 294 1.32 3.00 14.49
N TYR A 295 0.05 3.42 14.33
CA TYR A 295 -0.35 4.83 14.40
C TYR A 295 -0.93 5.20 15.76
N HIS A 296 -1.75 4.35 16.37
CA HIS A 296 -2.30 4.65 17.69
C HIS A 296 -1.24 4.50 18.77
N LYS A 297 -1.12 5.53 19.61
CA LYS A 297 -0.37 5.44 20.86
C LYS A 297 -1.16 6.13 21.93
N SER A 298 -1.07 5.60 23.13
CA SER A 298 -1.70 6.25 24.26
C SER A 298 -0.72 7.06 25.09
N VAL A 299 -1.23 8.17 25.61
CA VAL A 299 -0.52 9.06 26.51
C VAL A 299 -1.40 9.35 27.72
N PHE A 300 -0.78 9.53 28.88
CA PHE A 300 -1.48 10.02 30.06
C PHE A 300 -1.50 11.53 30.01
N VAL A 301 -2.67 12.13 30.24
CA VAL A 301 -2.86 13.57 30.26
C VAL A 301 -3.51 14.04 31.54
N THR A 302 -3.36 15.32 31.83
CA THR A 302 -4.14 16.03 32.85
C THR A 302 -5.64 15.96 32.54
N SER A 303 -6.51 16.11 33.53
CA SER A 303 -7.97 16.07 33.33
C SER A 303 -8.51 17.11 32.32
N ASP A 304 -7.78 18.20 32.08
CA ASP A 304 -8.10 19.22 31.08
C ASP A 304 -7.42 18.98 29.71
N GLU A 305 -6.72 17.85 29.54
CA GLU A 305 -5.97 17.42 28.34
C GLU A 305 -4.90 18.41 27.85
N ARG A 306 -4.58 19.46 28.61
CA ARG A 306 -3.59 20.48 28.22
C ARG A 306 -2.17 19.95 28.25
N TYR A 307 -1.87 19.00 29.12
CA TYR A 307 -0.51 18.49 29.31
C TYR A 307 -0.44 16.96 29.39
N GLN A 308 0.61 16.39 28.82
CA GLN A 308 1.00 15.01 29.13
C GLN A 308 1.60 14.92 30.54
N VAL A 309 1.39 13.79 31.20
CA VAL A 309 1.96 13.48 32.52
C VAL A 309 2.68 12.13 32.51
N CYS A 310 3.70 12.00 33.36
CA CYS A 310 4.49 10.78 33.53
C CYS A 310 4.58 10.39 35.01
N SER A 311 5.27 9.29 35.31
CA SER A 311 5.43 8.79 36.68
C SER A 311 6.04 9.77 37.67
N LEU A 312 6.73 10.81 37.19
CA LEU A 312 7.40 11.83 38.00
C LEU A 312 6.53 13.06 38.28
N CYS A 313 5.44 13.27 37.54
CA CYS A 313 4.63 14.49 37.64
C CYS A 313 3.12 14.25 37.64
N TRP A 314 2.72 12.99 37.75
CA TRP A 314 1.31 12.62 37.83
C TRP A 314 0.86 12.63 39.30
N GLU A 315 0.40 13.78 39.81
CA GLU A 315 -0.22 13.79 41.14
C GLU A 315 -1.47 12.89 41.15
N SER A 316 -1.60 12.11 42.22
CA SER A 316 -2.61 11.07 42.41
C SER A 316 -4.01 11.69 42.51
N GLY A 317 -4.70 11.83 41.38
CA GLY A 317 -6.15 12.12 41.38
C GLY A 317 -6.77 12.52 40.04
N HIS A 318 -6.03 13.21 39.16
CA HIS A 318 -6.63 13.89 38.01
C HIS A 318 -5.90 13.61 36.69
N ARG A 319 -5.89 12.33 36.30
CA ARG A 319 -5.37 11.88 35.00
C ARG A 319 -6.33 10.92 34.31
N HIS A 320 -6.33 10.94 32.99
CA HIS A 320 -6.89 9.87 32.19
C HIS A 320 -5.99 9.55 31.00
N LYS A 321 -6.13 8.33 30.50
CA LYS A 321 -5.39 7.82 29.35
C LYS A 321 -6.18 8.20 28.10
N ILE A 322 -5.58 8.98 27.20
CA ILE A 322 -6.16 9.25 25.89
C ILE A 322 -5.39 8.45 24.83
N SER A 323 -6.09 8.05 23.77
CA SER A 323 -5.44 7.47 22.59
C SER A 323 -5.38 8.49 21.47
N LEU A 324 -4.20 8.65 20.90
CA LEU A 324 -3.93 9.60 19.82
C LEU A 324 -3.40 8.87 18.59
N LEU A 325 -3.80 9.36 17.43
CA LEU A 325 -3.42 8.82 16.13
C LEU A 325 -2.22 9.57 15.57
N PHE A 326 -1.08 8.88 15.46
CA PHE A 326 0.19 9.44 15.03
C PHE A 326 0.58 9.02 13.64
N TYR A 327 0.48 9.95 12.69
CA TYR A 327 0.96 9.73 11.35
C TYR A 327 2.49 9.94 11.24
N PRO A 328 3.17 9.13 10.41
CA PRO A 328 4.54 9.39 9.99
C PRO A 328 4.74 10.82 9.47
N PRO A 329 5.94 11.43 9.61
CA PRO A 329 6.15 12.84 9.25
C PRO A 329 5.80 13.20 7.80
N ASP A 330 6.09 12.31 6.85
CA ASP A 330 5.75 12.46 5.42
C ASP A 330 4.23 12.59 5.22
N VAL A 331 3.47 11.73 5.89
CA VAL A 331 2.00 11.76 5.85
C VAL A 331 1.48 12.99 6.60
N ALA A 332 1.98 13.25 7.79
CA ALA A 332 1.53 14.38 8.61
C ALA A 332 1.76 15.73 7.92
N GLN A 333 2.91 15.90 7.27
CA GLN A 333 3.21 17.08 6.46
C GLN A 333 2.22 17.21 5.30
N TYR A 334 2.06 16.15 4.51
CA TYR A 334 1.16 16.14 3.36
C TYR A 334 -0.29 16.50 3.74
N LEU A 335 -0.79 15.97 4.86
CA LEU A 335 -2.13 16.27 5.35
C LEU A 335 -2.27 17.73 5.84
N ARG A 336 -1.26 18.26 6.55
CA ARG A 336 -1.27 19.67 7.01
C ARG A 336 -1.22 20.68 5.86
N GLU A 337 -0.42 20.41 4.83
CA GLU A 337 -0.34 21.26 3.62
C GLU A 337 -1.70 21.36 2.91
N ARG A 338 -2.59 20.38 3.11
CA ARG A 338 -3.97 20.39 2.61
C ARG A 338 -5.00 20.87 3.63
N GLY A 339 -4.55 21.53 4.70
CA GLY A 339 -5.42 22.12 5.71
C GLY A 339 -6.05 21.13 6.68
N GLN A 340 -5.61 19.87 6.73
CA GLN A 340 -6.11 18.96 7.76
C GLN A 340 -5.49 19.29 9.12
N VAL A 341 -6.36 19.46 10.11
CA VAL A 341 -5.97 19.58 11.52
C VAL A 341 -5.67 18.19 12.06
N LEU A 342 -4.39 17.93 12.33
CA LEU A 342 -3.95 16.70 12.96
C LEU A 342 -3.89 16.90 14.47
N ALA A 343 -4.31 15.89 15.22
CA ALA A 343 -4.10 15.86 16.67
C ALA A 343 -2.61 16.10 16.96
N SER A 344 -2.32 17.15 17.73
CA SER A 344 -0.99 17.41 18.26
C SER A 344 -0.82 16.63 19.55
N ILE A 345 0.42 16.20 19.81
CA ILE A 345 0.75 15.70 21.13
C ILE A 345 0.70 16.92 22.07
N PRO A 346 -0.11 16.90 23.16
CA PRO A 346 -0.05 17.96 24.16
C PRO A 346 1.38 18.09 24.70
N PRO A 347 1.89 19.30 24.99
CA PRO A 347 3.19 19.44 25.63
C PRO A 347 3.22 18.67 26.96
N HIS A 348 4.39 18.22 27.41
CA HIS A 348 4.50 17.60 28.73
C HIS A 348 4.31 18.64 29.84
N ASN A 349 3.76 18.23 30.99
CA ASN A 349 3.54 19.09 32.15
C ASN A 349 4.83 19.89 32.47
N PRO A 350 4.82 21.24 32.38
CA PRO A 350 6.01 22.08 32.56
C PRO A 350 6.55 22.04 34.00
N ALA A 351 5.70 21.71 34.97
CA ALA A 351 6.09 21.54 36.37
C ALA A 351 6.65 20.15 36.68
N CYS A 352 6.75 19.26 35.69
CA CYS A 352 7.31 17.92 35.90
C CYS A 352 8.76 18.01 36.41
N PRO A 353 9.11 17.40 37.55
CA PRO A 353 10.48 17.35 38.04
C PRO A 353 11.45 16.71 37.04
N GLY A 354 10.99 15.72 36.26
CA GLY A 354 11.77 15.14 35.16
C GLY A 354 11.96 16.08 33.95
N LEU A 355 11.14 17.14 33.85
CA LEU A 355 11.28 18.22 32.90
C LEU A 355 12.16 19.34 33.49
N GLN A 356 12.06 19.67 34.78
CA GLN A 356 12.86 20.73 35.41
C GLN A 356 14.29 20.28 35.79
N ALA A 357 14.51 19.00 36.15
CA ALA A 357 15.82 18.37 36.22
C ALA A 357 16.29 17.85 34.85
N GLY A 358 15.47 18.03 33.82
CA GLY A 358 15.69 17.53 32.47
C GLY A 358 16.22 18.61 31.55
N ASN A 359 17.09 18.17 30.65
CA ASN A 359 17.59 18.96 29.54
C ASN A 359 16.46 19.80 28.87
N PRO A 360 16.61 21.15 28.72
CA PRO A 360 15.63 22.03 28.08
C PRO A 360 15.45 21.77 26.57
N MET A 361 16.23 20.87 26.00
CA MET A 361 16.08 20.40 24.63
C MET A 361 15.96 18.88 24.52
N GLN A 362 15.28 18.47 23.48
CA GLN A 362 15.06 17.07 23.14
C GLN A 362 15.22 16.87 21.63
N ILE A 363 16.01 15.89 21.24
CA ILE A 363 16.05 15.38 19.87
C ILE A 363 14.68 14.76 19.56
N VAL A 364 13.94 15.44 18.68
CA VAL A 364 12.64 15.00 18.17
C VAL A 364 12.82 13.96 17.07
N TYR A 365 13.91 14.09 16.30
CA TYR A 365 14.26 13.13 15.26
C TYR A 365 15.78 13.12 15.01
N PRO A 366 16.39 11.93 14.86
CA PRO A 366 15.79 10.59 14.94
C PRO A 366 15.49 10.16 16.37
N GLY A 367 14.49 9.27 16.51
CA GLY A 367 14.16 8.66 17.80
C GLY A 367 15.26 7.71 18.31
N GLN A 368 15.20 7.35 19.60
CA GLN A 368 16.13 6.37 20.17
C GLN A 368 16.01 5.03 19.46
N ASN A 369 17.15 4.46 19.09
CA ASN A 369 17.30 3.22 18.33
C ASN A 369 16.49 3.19 17.02
N ALA A 370 16.16 4.37 16.47
CA ALA A 370 15.43 4.46 15.21
C ALA A 370 16.26 3.85 14.08
N ARG A 371 15.57 3.17 13.15
CA ARG A 371 16.17 2.65 11.93
C ARG A 371 15.80 3.55 10.76
N LEU A 372 16.75 4.36 10.31
CA LEU A 372 16.60 5.33 9.24
C LEU A 372 16.97 4.68 7.91
N TRP A 373 16.11 4.89 6.92
CA TRP A 373 16.35 4.45 5.55
C TRP A 373 16.59 5.70 4.72
N ILE A 374 17.82 5.84 4.21
CA ILE A 374 18.20 7.02 3.42
C ILE A 374 18.06 6.66 1.94
N PRO A 375 17.07 7.24 1.22
CA PRO A 375 16.96 7.05 -0.22
C PRO A 375 18.09 7.77 -0.95
N ARG A 376 18.39 7.33 -2.17
CA ARG A 376 19.28 8.06 -3.09
C ARG A 376 18.45 8.98 -3.99
N ASP A 377 19.00 10.13 -4.34
CA ASP A 377 18.44 11.01 -5.38
C ASP A 377 18.73 10.47 -6.80
N ILE A 378 18.29 11.21 -7.80
CA ILE A 378 18.39 10.87 -9.23
C ILE A 378 19.86 10.77 -9.68
N ASP A 379 20.76 11.52 -9.04
CA ASP A 379 22.21 11.50 -9.30
C ASP A 379 22.93 10.39 -8.51
N GLY A 380 22.19 9.55 -7.78
CA GLY A 380 22.71 8.44 -7.01
C GLY A 380 23.38 8.83 -5.68
N ARG A 381 23.25 10.10 -5.26
CA ARG A 381 23.74 10.61 -3.98
C ARG A 381 22.70 10.32 -2.90
N PHE A 382 23.15 10.05 -1.67
CA PHE A 382 22.24 9.82 -0.56
C PHE A 382 21.57 11.13 -0.15
N GLN A 383 20.23 11.12 -0.07
CA GLN A 383 19.46 12.26 0.40
C GLN A 383 19.87 12.62 1.83
N GLN A 384 19.73 13.91 2.16
CA GLN A 384 20.02 14.37 3.50
C GLN A 384 18.92 13.95 4.48
N VAL A 385 19.32 13.49 5.66
CA VAL A 385 18.44 13.22 6.78
C VAL A 385 18.22 14.52 7.54
N THR A 386 16.97 14.92 7.68
CA THR A 386 16.57 16.09 8.46
C THR A 386 16.48 15.73 9.94
N LEU A 387 17.52 16.08 10.70
CA LEU A 387 17.54 15.98 12.15
C LEU A 387 16.77 17.15 12.76
N ARG A 388 16.06 16.91 13.87
CA ARG A 388 15.24 17.93 14.52
C ARG A 388 15.36 17.86 16.03
N VAL A 389 15.51 19.04 16.64
CA VAL A 389 15.50 19.23 18.08
C VAL A 389 14.38 20.20 18.44
N ALA A 390 13.71 19.96 19.56
CA ALA A 390 12.85 20.94 20.19
C ALA A 390 13.60 21.53 21.37
N HIS A 391 13.54 22.85 21.53
CA HIS A 391 14.13 23.58 22.64
C HIS A 391 13.04 24.43 23.29
N ARG A 392 12.97 24.49 24.62
CA ARG A 392 11.95 25.29 25.34
C ARG A 392 12.04 26.77 25.04
N GLN A 393 13.24 27.24 24.71
CA GLN A 393 13.52 28.60 24.25
C GLN A 393 13.96 28.51 22.79
N PRO A 394 13.09 28.80 21.80
CA PRO A 394 13.44 28.68 20.39
C PRO A 394 14.65 29.52 19.98
N ALA A 395 14.83 30.70 20.58
CA ALA A 395 15.94 31.60 20.27
C ALA A 395 17.32 31.12 20.76
N SER A 396 17.39 30.02 21.50
CA SER A 396 18.65 29.44 21.98
C SER A 396 19.52 28.95 20.82
N THR A 397 20.82 28.84 21.05
CA THR A 397 21.75 28.25 20.08
C THR A 397 22.02 26.80 20.44
N ILE A 398 21.90 25.91 19.46
CA ILE A 398 22.19 24.47 19.61
C ILE A 398 23.34 24.06 18.72
N PHE A 399 24.32 23.38 19.29
CA PHE A 399 25.47 22.79 18.64
C PHE A 399 25.21 21.31 18.35
N TRP A 400 25.49 20.89 17.11
CA TRP A 400 25.15 19.54 16.64
C TRP A 400 26.40 18.69 16.46
N TYR A 401 26.34 17.43 16.91
CA TYR A 401 27.42 16.46 16.80
C TYR A 401 26.89 15.12 16.30
N ILE A 402 27.64 14.46 15.43
CA ILE A 402 27.40 13.04 15.09
C ILE A 402 28.69 12.25 15.27
N ASP A 403 28.63 11.17 16.03
CA ASP A 403 29.81 10.35 16.37
C ASP A 403 31.00 11.19 16.86
N ASN A 404 30.71 12.15 17.73
CA ASN A 404 31.63 13.13 18.30
C ASN A 404 32.26 14.11 17.30
N ARG A 405 31.78 14.19 16.05
CA ARG A 405 32.18 15.20 15.06
C ARG A 405 31.21 16.36 15.05
N TYR A 406 31.75 17.58 15.16
CA TYR A 406 30.97 18.81 15.11
C TYR A 406 30.39 19.07 13.72
N LEU A 407 29.10 19.38 13.65
CA LEU A 407 28.35 19.62 12.40
C LEU A 407 27.96 21.09 12.20
N GLY A 408 28.14 21.94 13.21
CA GLY A 408 27.70 23.34 13.21
C GLY A 408 26.56 23.62 14.20
N GLU A 409 26.06 24.85 14.17
CA GLU A 409 25.01 25.33 15.08
C GLU A 409 23.70 25.70 14.37
N THR A 410 22.60 25.80 15.12
CA THR A 410 21.33 26.37 14.67
C THR A 410 20.75 27.30 15.74
N LYS A 411 19.96 28.28 15.30
CA LYS A 411 19.23 29.24 16.15
C LYS A 411 17.81 29.38 15.63
N GLU A 412 16.82 29.50 16.52
CA GLU A 412 15.38 29.65 16.21
C GLU A 412 14.72 28.42 15.56
N ASN A 413 15.25 27.95 14.43
CA ASN A 413 14.81 26.74 13.76
C ASN A 413 15.85 25.62 13.93
N HIS A 414 15.64 24.75 14.91
CA HIS A 414 16.55 23.67 15.25
C HIS A 414 16.39 22.43 14.35
N VAL A 415 16.65 22.65 13.07
CA VAL A 415 16.59 21.63 12.02
C VAL A 415 17.91 21.60 11.27
N LYS A 416 18.45 20.40 11.03
CA LYS A 416 19.70 20.23 10.29
C LYS A 416 19.60 19.06 9.32
N ALA A 417 19.84 19.32 8.05
CA ALA A 417 19.88 18.30 7.01
C ALA A 417 21.33 17.88 6.76
N LEU A 418 21.62 16.57 6.81
CA LEU A 418 22.94 16.04 6.48
C LEU A 418 22.88 14.64 5.86
N THR A 419 23.88 14.34 5.03
CA THR A 419 24.09 13.00 4.50
C THR A 419 24.85 12.17 5.55
N ILE A 420 24.28 11.05 5.97
CA ILE A 420 24.85 10.18 7.01
C ILE A 420 25.21 8.82 6.37
N PRO A 421 26.42 8.28 6.60
CA PRO A 421 26.82 6.95 6.12
C PRO A 421 25.93 5.81 6.65
N ALA A 422 26.09 4.59 6.11
CA ALA A 422 25.48 3.40 6.71
C ALA A 422 26.12 3.10 8.06
N GLY A 423 25.31 2.62 9.00
CA GLY A 423 25.79 2.05 10.24
C GLY A 423 25.08 2.61 11.46
N TRP A 424 25.63 2.28 12.63
CA TRP A 424 25.20 2.87 13.88
C TRP A 424 25.82 4.24 14.04
N HIS A 425 24.97 5.23 14.30
CA HIS A 425 25.37 6.60 14.57
C HIS A 425 24.81 7.07 15.90
N THR A 426 25.51 8.01 16.51
CA THR A 426 25.02 8.70 17.69
C THR A 426 24.95 10.19 17.45
N LEU A 427 23.73 10.73 17.44
CA LEU A 427 23.47 12.17 17.41
C LEU A 427 23.56 12.69 18.84
N GLU A 428 24.33 13.74 19.03
CA GLU A 428 24.39 14.51 20.27
C GLU A 428 24.18 15.99 19.95
N VAL A 429 23.43 16.67 20.80
CA VAL A 429 23.19 18.11 20.69
C VAL A 429 23.45 18.76 22.02
N VAL A 430 24.09 19.91 22.00
CA VAL A 430 24.53 20.67 23.18
C VAL A 430 24.04 22.11 23.06
N ASP A 431 23.56 22.74 24.13
CA ASP A 431 23.24 24.18 24.13
C ASP A 431 24.36 25.02 24.77
N ARG A 432 24.25 26.35 24.74
CA ARG A 432 25.24 27.25 25.36
C ARG A 432 25.33 27.11 26.89
N MET A 433 24.33 26.52 27.53
CA MET A 433 24.28 26.31 28.97
C MET A 433 24.84 24.93 29.37
N GLY A 434 25.35 24.15 28.41
CA GLY A 434 25.96 22.84 28.65
C GLY A 434 24.96 21.70 28.78
N ASN A 435 23.67 21.93 28.52
CA ASN A 435 22.70 20.85 28.47
C ASN A 435 22.96 19.97 27.24
N ARG A 436 22.64 18.68 27.30
CA ARG A 436 22.91 17.72 26.21
C ARG A 436 21.86 16.63 26.04
N ASP A 437 21.41 16.38 24.82
CA ASP A 437 20.57 15.22 24.48
C ASP A 437 21.31 14.35 23.49
N ARG A 438 21.14 13.03 23.61
CA ARG A 438 21.88 12.05 22.82
C ARG A 438 20.95 10.93 22.37
N ARG A 439 20.98 10.62 21.08
CA ARG A 439 20.21 9.53 20.47
C ARG A 439 21.10 8.64 19.63
N ARG A 440 20.99 7.33 19.85
CA ARG A 440 21.61 6.33 18.99
C ARG A 440 20.60 5.88 17.93
N PHE A 441 21.00 5.77 16.69
CA PHE A 441 20.14 5.34 15.58
C PHE A 441 20.95 4.56 14.55
N PHE A 442 20.27 3.74 13.75
CA PHE A 442 20.89 2.96 12.69
C PHE A 442 20.49 3.51 11.33
N VAL A 443 21.46 3.82 10.49
CA VAL A 443 21.26 4.18 9.09
C VAL A 443 21.46 2.95 8.23
N ALA A 444 20.39 2.54 7.56
CA ALA A 444 20.45 1.55 6.51
C ALA A 444 20.49 2.27 5.16
N LEU A 445 21.61 2.12 4.45
CA LEU A 445 21.68 2.53 3.05
C LEU A 445 21.06 1.43 2.20
N LYS A 446 20.14 1.80 1.31
CA LYS A 446 19.69 0.87 0.27
C LYS A 446 20.90 0.57 -0.64
N LYS A 447 21.30 -0.70 -0.73
CA LYS A 447 22.24 -1.14 -1.78
C LYS A 447 21.61 -0.80 -3.14
N ARG A 448 22.44 -0.42 -4.12
CA ARG A 448 22.00 -0.43 -5.53
C ARG A 448 21.49 -1.86 -5.78
N SER A 449 20.19 -1.97 -6.01
CA SER A 449 19.63 -2.99 -6.88
C SER A 449 19.87 -2.48 -8.29
#